data_AF-H6RC22-F1
#
_entry.id   AF-H6RC22-F1
#
_cell.length_a   1.000
_cell.length_b   1.000
_cell.length_c   1.000
_cell.angle_alpha   90.00
_cell.angle_beta   90.00
_cell.angle_gamma   90.00
#
_symmetry.space_group_name_H-M   'P 1'
#
loop_
_entity.id
_entity.type
_entity.pdbx_description
1 polymer ?
#
loop_
_entity_poly.entity_id
_entity_poly.type
_entity_poly.pdbx_seq_one_letter_code
_entity_poly.pdbx_strand_id
1 'polypeptide(L)'
;MRKLAHLFALLPISAALVVGGAHTADAAPFDSGSASGSAGSGSAGPQRSAADRQFLRESYYDERSYDVQDAAIGLAHSQCGYLDTYGNSARNRIYLAESSRDAVEYPYIFLHAAIDAYCPWNRS
;
A
#
# COMPACT_ATOMS: atom_id res chain seq x y z
N MET A 1 -17.74 45.45 10.70
CA MET A 1 -18.23 44.29 11.49
C MET A 1 -18.82 43.26 10.53
N ARG A 2 -18.59 41.97 10.83
CA ARG A 2 -18.97 40.73 10.08
C ARG A 2 -20.39 40.77 9.48
N LYS A 3 -20.72 40.09 8.37
CA LYS A 3 -20.82 38.62 8.24
C LYS A 3 -20.77 38.20 6.76
N LEU A 4 -19.79 37.37 6.38
CA LEU A 4 -19.83 36.57 5.14
C LEU A 4 -20.74 35.37 5.42
N ALA A 5 -21.86 35.30 4.69
CA ALA A 5 -22.80 34.20 4.79
C ALA A 5 -22.24 32.95 4.09
N HIS A 6 -22.06 31.90 4.87
CA HIS A 6 -21.77 30.56 4.38
C HIS A 6 -22.99 29.99 3.64
N LEU A 7 -22.83 29.69 2.36
CA LEU A 7 -23.78 28.86 1.62
C LEU A 7 -23.05 27.58 1.20
N PHE A 8 -23.25 26.56 2.03
CA PHE A 8 -22.94 25.16 1.74
C PHE A 8 -23.86 24.69 0.60
N ALA A 9 -23.32 24.50 -0.59
CA ALA A 9 -24.02 23.83 -1.68
C ALA A 9 -23.52 22.38 -1.77
N LEU A 10 -24.29 21.45 -1.22
CA LEU A 10 -24.08 20.01 -1.39
C LEU A 10 -24.67 19.61 -2.76
N LEU A 11 -23.81 19.33 -3.73
CA LEU A 11 -24.18 18.77 -5.03
C LEU A 11 -24.15 17.24 -4.96
N PRO A 12 -25.27 16.53 -5.19
CA PRO A 12 -25.27 15.09 -5.36
C PRO A 12 -24.76 14.77 -6.77
N ILE A 13 -23.56 14.20 -6.87
CA ILE A 13 -23.03 13.71 -8.15
C ILE A 13 -23.56 12.28 -8.34
N SER A 14 -24.54 12.14 -9.23
CA SER A 14 -25.07 10.85 -9.70
C SER A 14 -23.97 10.09 -10.47
N ALA A 15 -23.52 8.95 -9.94
CA ALA A 15 -22.63 8.05 -10.64
C ALA A 15 -23.42 7.21 -11.65
N ALA A 16 -23.20 7.45 -12.95
CA ALA A 16 -23.70 6.60 -14.02
C ALA A 16 -22.75 5.41 -14.22
N LEU A 17 -23.25 4.20 -13.98
CA LEU A 17 -22.59 2.93 -14.25
C LEU A 17 -22.98 2.44 -15.65
N VAL A 18 -22.12 2.52 -16.67
CA VAL A 18 -22.27 1.73 -17.92
C VAL A 18 -20.91 1.45 -18.59
N VAL A 19 -20.56 0.16 -18.55
CA VAL A 19 -20.00 -0.73 -19.60
C VAL A 19 -18.67 -0.39 -20.30
N GLY A 20 -17.75 -1.35 -20.21
CA GLY A 20 -17.32 -2.08 -21.42
C GLY A 20 -15.82 -2.10 -21.72
N GLY A 21 -15.21 -3.28 -21.60
CA GLY A 21 -13.90 -3.57 -22.18
C GLY A 21 -13.44 -4.99 -21.81
N ALA A 22 -13.54 -5.92 -22.76
CA ALA A 22 -13.19 -7.33 -22.58
C ALA A 22 -11.73 -7.51 -22.13
N HIS A 23 -11.55 -8.31 -21.08
CA HIS A 23 -10.26 -8.72 -20.59
C HIS A 23 -9.65 -9.77 -21.53
N THR A 24 -8.57 -9.42 -22.22
CA THR A 24 -7.60 -10.40 -22.70
C THR A 24 -6.29 -10.10 -21.99
N ALA A 25 -6.22 -10.46 -20.71
CA ALA A 25 -4.96 -10.61 -20.01
C ALA A 25 -4.48 -12.04 -20.25
N ASP A 26 -3.46 -12.18 -21.08
CA ASP A 26 -2.71 -13.41 -21.26
C ASP A 26 -2.03 -13.73 -19.92
N ALA A 27 -2.64 -14.63 -19.15
CA ALA A 27 -2.08 -15.10 -17.89
C ALA A 27 -0.98 -16.10 -18.21
N ALA A 28 0.27 -15.66 -18.08
CA ALA A 28 1.41 -16.57 -18.06
C ALA A 28 1.17 -17.65 -16.98
N PRO A 29 1.28 -18.95 -17.31
CA PRO A 29 1.09 -20.01 -16.33
C PRO A 29 2.23 -19.92 -15.32
N PHE A 30 1.93 -19.54 -14.09
CA PHE A 30 2.84 -19.75 -12.98
C PHE A 30 2.81 -21.24 -12.65
N ASP A 31 3.93 -21.90 -12.95
CA ASP A 31 4.23 -23.29 -12.58
C ASP A 31 3.87 -23.53 -11.11
N SER A 32 2.90 -24.43 -10.90
CA SER A 32 2.60 -25.01 -9.61
C SER A 32 3.69 -26.01 -9.26
N GLY A 33 4.84 -25.49 -8.82
CA GLY A 33 6.03 -26.25 -8.48
C GLY A 33 6.22 -26.36 -6.97
N SER A 34 5.85 -27.51 -6.43
CA SER A 34 6.38 -28.15 -5.22
C SER A 34 5.95 -27.64 -3.83
N ALA A 35 5.02 -28.40 -3.26
CA ALA A 35 4.93 -28.59 -1.81
C ALA A 35 6.16 -29.39 -1.30
N SER A 36 6.95 -28.79 -0.40
CA SER A 36 7.69 -29.49 0.67
C SER A 36 8.58 -28.49 1.42
N GLY A 37 8.38 -28.36 2.73
CA GLY A 37 9.28 -27.58 3.57
C GLY A 37 8.73 -27.28 4.95
N SER A 38 8.68 -28.32 5.79
CA SER A 38 8.77 -28.29 7.26
C SER A 38 8.16 -27.11 8.00
N ALA A 39 7.01 -27.36 8.66
CA ALA A 39 6.56 -26.59 9.81
C ALA A 39 7.57 -26.77 10.95
N GLY A 40 8.61 -25.93 10.97
CA GLY A 40 9.50 -25.79 12.09
C GLY A 40 8.76 -25.13 13.25
N SER A 41 8.66 -25.82 14.38
CA SER A 41 8.26 -25.25 15.67
C SER A 41 9.27 -24.19 16.11
N GLY A 42 9.14 -22.99 15.57
CA GLY A 42 9.66 -21.75 16.14
C GLY A 42 8.52 -20.76 16.05
N SER A 43 8.07 -20.20 17.18
CA SER A 43 6.94 -19.27 17.34
C SER A 43 6.28 -18.86 16.03
N ALA A 44 5.32 -19.66 15.56
CA ALA A 44 4.74 -19.49 14.24
C ALA A 44 4.04 -18.13 14.20
N GLY A 45 4.65 -17.17 13.50
CA GLY A 45 4.06 -15.86 13.26
C GLY A 45 2.74 -15.95 12.51
N PRO A 46 1.95 -14.85 12.52
CA PRO A 46 0.77 -14.77 11.68
C PRO A 46 1.10 -15.08 10.22
N GLN A 47 0.18 -15.78 9.54
CA GLN A 47 0.35 -16.10 8.12
C GLN A 47 0.38 -14.79 7.31
N ARG A 48 1.51 -14.54 6.65
CA ARG A 48 1.75 -13.34 5.82
C ARG A 48 1.43 -13.59 4.35
N SER A 49 0.85 -12.60 3.68
CA SER A 49 0.66 -12.66 2.22
C SER A 49 2.02 -12.62 1.49
N ALA A 50 2.03 -12.94 0.19
CA ALA A 50 3.25 -12.79 -0.60
C ALA A 50 3.70 -11.32 -0.70
N ALA A 51 2.75 -10.39 -0.84
CA ALA A 51 3.00 -8.95 -0.86
C ALA A 51 3.53 -8.46 0.49
N ASP A 52 2.98 -8.93 1.61
CA ASP A 52 3.45 -8.54 2.94
C ASP A 52 4.89 -8.97 3.16
N ARG A 53 5.23 -10.21 2.77
CA ARG A 53 6.60 -10.71 2.89
C ARG A 53 7.57 -9.94 2.02
N GLN A 54 7.17 -9.58 0.80
CA GLN A 54 7.97 -8.74 -0.07
C GLN A 54 8.19 -7.36 0.55
N PHE A 55 7.13 -6.69 0.97
CA PHE A 55 7.19 -5.37 1.61
C PHE A 55 8.10 -5.39 2.83
N LEU A 56 7.91 -6.34 3.74
CA LEU A 56 8.71 -6.45 4.96
C LEU A 56 10.20 -6.67 4.65
N ARG A 57 10.49 -7.46 3.63
CA ARG A 57 11.87 -7.71 3.17
C ARG A 57 12.52 -6.46 2.57
N GLU A 58 11.80 -5.76 1.70
CA GLU A 58 12.32 -4.58 0.99
C GLU A 58 12.38 -3.33 1.87
N SER A 59 11.54 -3.25 2.92
CA SER A 59 11.50 -2.15 3.87
C SER A 59 12.36 -2.36 5.12
N TYR A 60 13.03 -3.51 5.28
CA TYR A 60 13.83 -3.90 6.45
C TYR A 60 13.01 -4.12 7.75
N TYR A 61 11.78 -4.60 7.60
CA TYR A 61 10.89 -4.95 8.72
C TYR A 61 10.73 -6.47 8.92
N ASP A 62 11.33 -7.32 8.09
CA ASP A 62 11.19 -8.79 8.15
C ASP A 62 11.69 -9.42 9.46
N GLU A 63 12.72 -8.84 10.07
CA GLU A 63 13.27 -9.28 11.36
C GLU A 63 12.62 -8.59 12.59
N ARG A 64 11.70 -7.65 12.38
CA ARG A 64 11.04 -6.91 13.48
C ARG A 64 9.97 -7.76 14.16
N SER A 65 9.56 -7.39 15.38
CA SER A 65 8.45 -8.07 16.06
C SER A 65 7.16 -7.97 15.25
N TYR A 66 6.29 -8.97 15.38
CA TYR A 66 5.05 -9.04 14.59
C TYR A 66 4.16 -7.80 14.76
N ASP A 67 4.10 -7.20 15.95
CA ASP A 67 3.36 -5.95 16.18
C ASP A 67 3.91 -4.78 15.35
N VAL A 68 5.24 -4.69 15.23
CA VAL A 68 5.90 -3.64 14.42
C VAL A 68 5.71 -3.91 12.93
N GLN A 69 5.73 -5.18 12.52
CA GLN A 69 5.39 -5.56 11.14
C GLN A 69 3.95 -5.18 10.79
N ASP A 70 2.99 -5.44 11.67
CA ASP A 70 1.57 -5.10 11.45
C ASP A 70 1.36 -3.60 11.34
N ALA A 71 2.01 -2.82 12.21
CA ALA A 71 2.00 -1.37 12.14
C ALA A 71 2.59 -0.85 10.82
N ALA A 72 3.71 -1.43 10.37
CA ALA A 72 4.35 -1.09 9.10
C ALA A 72 3.43 -1.42 7.90
N ILE A 73 2.83 -2.61 7.87
CA ILE A 73 1.89 -3.00 6.81
C ILE A 73 0.69 -2.06 6.76
N GLY A 74 0.10 -1.74 7.92
CA GLY A 74 -1.01 -0.79 8.01
C GLY A 74 -0.66 0.61 7.49
N LEU A 75 0.52 1.12 7.86
CA LEU A 75 1.01 2.39 7.35
C LEU A 75 1.26 2.36 5.83
N ALA A 76 1.80 1.27 5.30
CA ALA A 76 2.03 1.10 3.87
C ALA A 76 0.73 1.12 3.05
N HIS A 77 -0.31 0.41 3.52
CA HIS A 77 -1.64 0.47 2.90
C HIS A 77 -2.24 1.88 2.93
N SER A 78 -2.12 2.59 4.05
CA SER A 78 -2.59 3.98 4.18
C SER A 78 -1.90 4.92 3.18
N GLN A 79 -0.57 4.78 3.03
CA GLN A 79 0.20 5.58 2.07
C GLN A 79 -0.20 5.27 0.62
N CYS A 80 -0.42 4.00 0.26
CA CYS A 80 -0.94 3.65 -1.05
C CYS A 80 -2.35 4.22 -1.29
N GLY A 81 -3.25 4.17 -0.28
CA GLY A 81 -4.58 4.79 -0.39
C GLY A 81 -4.52 6.31 -0.59
N TYR A 82 -3.56 6.98 0.06
CA TYR A 82 -3.30 8.41 -0.18
C TYR A 82 -2.86 8.67 -1.63
N LEU A 83 -1.91 7.88 -2.15
CA LEU A 83 -1.42 8.05 -3.52
C LEU A 83 -2.48 7.73 -4.57
N ASP A 84 -3.37 6.78 -4.30
CA ASP A 84 -4.52 6.47 -5.14
C ASP A 84 -5.52 7.63 -5.21
N THR A 85 -5.77 8.27 -4.06
CA THR A 85 -6.73 9.39 -3.94
C THR A 85 -6.19 10.70 -4.50
N TYR A 86 -4.93 11.04 -4.19
CA TYR A 86 -4.33 12.35 -4.48
C TYR A 86 -3.33 12.33 -5.64
N GLY A 87 -3.13 11.16 -6.25
CA GLY A 87 -2.22 10.93 -7.37
C GLY A 87 -0.76 10.69 -6.94
N ASN A 88 -0.07 9.88 -7.71
CA ASN A 88 1.34 9.53 -7.48
C ASN A 88 2.31 10.56 -8.06
N SER A 89 2.33 11.77 -7.49
CA SER A 89 3.34 12.78 -7.85
C SER A 89 4.58 12.68 -6.95
N ALA A 90 5.74 13.10 -7.47
CA ALA A 90 6.96 13.20 -6.68
C ALA A 90 6.77 14.04 -5.40
N ARG A 91 5.97 15.12 -5.49
CA ARG A 91 5.62 15.97 -4.33
C ARG A 91 4.86 15.19 -3.27
N ASN A 92 3.88 14.38 -3.65
CA ASN A 92 3.11 13.56 -2.72
C ASN A 92 3.97 12.46 -2.11
N ARG A 93 4.87 11.86 -2.88
CA ARG A 93 5.83 10.87 -2.38
C ARG A 93 6.78 11.48 -1.35
N ILE A 94 7.35 12.66 -1.63
CA ILE A 94 8.17 13.40 -0.68
C ILE A 94 7.36 13.73 0.57
N TYR A 95 6.13 14.23 0.43
CA TYR A 95 5.28 14.54 1.57
C TYR A 95 5.06 13.33 2.49
N LEU A 96 4.75 12.16 1.93
CA LEU A 96 4.54 10.93 2.71
C LEU A 96 5.83 10.45 3.39
N ALA A 97 6.95 10.47 2.67
CA ALA A 97 8.25 10.12 3.24
C ALA A 97 8.63 11.07 4.37
N GLU A 98 8.52 12.39 4.16
CA GLU A 98 8.83 13.39 5.17
C GLU A 98 7.89 13.31 6.39
N SER A 99 6.60 13.08 6.17
CA SER A 99 5.61 12.93 7.24
C SER A 99 5.80 11.66 8.08
N SER A 100 6.50 10.65 7.57
CA SER A 100 6.75 9.38 8.25
C SER A 100 8.15 9.28 8.88
N ARG A 101 8.98 10.34 8.77
CA ARG A 101 10.36 10.37 9.28
C ARG A 101 10.52 10.07 10.75
N ASP A 102 9.54 10.42 11.58
CA ASP A 102 9.61 10.17 13.02
C ASP A 102 9.15 8.74 13.39
N ALA A 103 8.48 8.04 12.48
CA ALA A 103 7.93 6.70 12.69
C ALA A 103 8.73 5.59 11.99
N VAL A 104 9.49 5.94 10.95
CA VAL A 104 10.17 5.01 10.06
C VAL A 104 11.64 5.41 9.90
N GLU A 105 12.54 4.44 10.04
CA GLU A 105 13.98 4.67 9.97
C GLU A 105 14.46 5.06 8.56
N TYR A 106 13.88 4.44 7.53
CA TYR A 106 14.18 4.72 6.12
C TYR A 106 12.92 5.06 5.32
N PRO A 107 12.35 6.28 5.48
CA PRO A 107 11.04 6.62 4.93
C PRO A 107 10.91 6.49 3.42
N TYR A 108 11.96 6.84 2.68
CA TYR A 108 11.96 6.73 1.22
C TYR A 108 12.03 5.27 0.74
N ILE A 109 12.79 4.41 1.44
CA ILE A 109 12.85 2.97 1.15
C ILE A 109 11.50 2.33 1.48
N PHE A 110 10.96 2.65 2.65
CA PHE A 110 9.65 2.19 3.09
C PHE A 110 8.55 2.54 2.10
N LEU A 111 8.49 3.80 1.67
CA LEU A 111 7.47 4.26 0.72
C LEU A 111 7.64 3.57 -0.64
N HIS A 112 8.87 3.37 -1.09
CA HIS A 112 9.13 2.66 -2.34
C HIS A 112 8.66 1.20 -2.28
N ALA A 113 9.03 0.47 -1.22
CA ALA A 113 8.58 -0.90 -0.97
C ALA A 113 7.05 -0.98 -0.84
N ALA A 114 6.43 0.00 -0.19
CA ALA A 114 4.96 0.07 -0.07
C ALA A 114 4.29 0.21 -1.45
N ILE A 115 4.80 1.10 -2.30
CA ILE A 115 4.31 1.26 -3.67
C ILE A 115 4.49 -0.03 -4.46
N ASP A 116 5.66 -0.66 -4.37
CA ASP A 116 5.96 -1.85 -5.13
C ASP A 116 5.12 -3.07 -4.72
N ALA A 117 4.84 -3.22 -3.42
CA ALA A 117 4.06 -4.34 -2.92
C ALA A 117 2.54 -4.14 -3.03
N TYR A 118 2.04 -2.93 -2.72
CA TYR A 118 0.61 -2.70 -2.50
C TYR A 118 -0.08 -1.81 -3.53
N CYS A 119 0.65 -0.95 -4.24
CA CYS A 119 0.07 -0.13 -5.31
C CYS A 119 1.00 -0.09 -6.55
N PRO A 120 1.25 -1.24 -7.21
CA PRO A 120 2.19 -1.33 -8.32
C PRO A 120 1.79 -0.49 -9.55
N TRP A 121 0.53 -0.09 -9.67
CA TRP A 121 0.07 0.86 -10.69
C TRP A 121 0.59 2.29 -10.45
N ASN A 122 1.07 2.59 -9.25
CA ASN A 122 1.76 3.83 -8.89
C ASN A 122 3.28 3.73 -9.08
N ARG A 123 3.78 2.77 -9.87
CA ARG A 123 5.17 2.74 -10.34
C ARG A 123 5.28 3.68 -11.56
N SER A 124 5.60 4.95 -11.32
CA SER A 124 5.80 5.97 -12.37
C SER A 124 7.10 6.72 -12.18
#